data_AF-A0A4Y7PS09-F1
#
_entry.id   AF-A0A4Y7PS09-F1
#
_cell.length_a   1.000
_cell.length_b   1.000
_cell.length_c   1.000
_cell.angle_alpha   90.00
_cell.angle_beta   90.00
_cell.angle_gamma   90.00
#
_symmetry.space_group_name_H-M   'P 1'
#
loop_
_entity.id
_entity.type
_entity.pdbx_description
1 polymer ?
#
loop_
_entity_poly.entity_id
_entity_poly.type
_entity_poly.pdbx_seq_one_letter_code
_entity_poly.pdbx_strand_id
1 'polypeptide(L)'
;MTCRTDSFPTTTSREQGRVEKVLLQHRPPNDQPKPQLQRSDHLNYLSRNLRQGFSEHFIGLDCSQPWLVYWTLHSFSLLGVALDPETKQRLKFSPIVGSG
;
A
#
# COMPACT_ATOMS: atom_id res chain seq x y z
N MET A 1 -6.63 -23.47 -9.43
CA MET A 1 -6.35 -22.98 -10.78
C MET A 1 -4.89 -22.64 -10.81
N THR A 2 -4.11 -23.41 -11.57
CA THR A 2 -2.70 -23.14 -11.83
C THR A 2 -2.55 -22.82 -13.32
N CYS A 3 -1.64 -21.90 -13.66
CA CYS A 3 -1.29 -21.56 -15.03
C CYS A 3 -0.85 -22.82 -15.79
N ARG A 4 -1.42 -23.05 -16.97
CA ARG A 4 -1.01 -24.16 -17.85
C ARG A 4 0.27 -23.76 -18.56
N THR A 5 1.22 -24.68 -18.60
CA THR A 5 2.51 -24.46 -19.26
C THR A 5 2.60 -25.09 -20.65
N ASP A 6 1.56 -25.83 -21.08
CA ASP A 6 1.46 -26.54 -22.36
C ASP A 6 2.74 -27.33 -22.73
N SER A 7 3.43 -27.84 -21.70
CA SER A 7 4.73 -28.53 -21.79
C SER A 7 5.93 -27.67 -22.22
N PHE A 8 5.78 -26.34 -22.28
CA PHE A 8 6.84 -25.37 -22.59
C PHE A 8 7.10 -24.40 -21.42
N PRO A 9 7.87 -24.82 -20.39
CA PRO A 9 8.13 -23.98 -19.23
C PRO A 9 9.09 -22.82 -19.56
N THR A 10 8.56 -21.61 -19.51
CA THR A 10 9.33 -20.35 -19.62
C THR A 10 9.60 -19.74 -18.24
N THR A 11 10.47 -18.74 -18.19
CA THR A 11 10.72 -17.96 -16.96
C THR A 11 9.43 -17.36 -16.41
N THR A 12 8.58 -16.78 -17.28
CA THR A 12 7.28 -16.24 -16.90
C THR A 12 6.36 -17.30 -16.29
N SER A 13 6.29 -18.50 -16.90
CA SER A 13 5.44 -19.58 -16.37
C SER A 13 5.90 -20.09 -14.99
N ARG A 14 7.22 -20.08 -14.74
CA ARG A 14 7.78 -20.45 -13.44
C ARG A 14 7.44 -19.41 -12.37
N GLU A 15 7.60 -18.12 -12.67
CA GLU A 15 7.25 -17.05 -11.72
C GLU A 15 5.73 -17.02 -11.45
N GLN A 16 4.91 -17.21 -12.48
CA GLN A 16 3.46 -17.32 -12.31
C GLN A 16 3.11 -18.49 -11.38
N GLY A 17 3.66 -19.68 -11.62
CA GLY A 17 3.43 -20.84 -10.77
C GLY A 17 3.90 -20.63 -9.32
N ARG A 18 5.01 -19.90 -9.12
CA ARG A 18 5.51 -19.52 -7.78
C ARG A 18 4.51 -18.62 -7.04
N VAL A 19 3.98 -17.59 -7.71
CA VAL A 19 2.98 -16.68 -7.13
C VAL A 19 1.69 -17.43 -6.82
N GLU A 20 1.19 -18.25 -7.73
CA GLU A 20 -0.02 -19.05 -7.53
C GLU A 20 0.09 -19.98 -6.32
N LYS A 21 1.25 -20.61 -6.12
CA LYS A 21 1.50 -21.45 -4.96
C LYS A 21 1.35 -20.68 -3.65
N VAL A 22 1.88 -19.45 -3.57
CA VAL A 22 1.75 -18.58 -2.38
C VAL A 22 0.29 -18.15 -2.20
N LEU A 23 -0.39 -17.70 -3.26
CA LEU A 23 -1.78 -17.25 -3.16
C LEU A 23 -2.74 -18.35 -2.72
N LEU A 24 -2.51 -19.60 -3.14
CA LEU A 24 -3.32 -20.75 -2.73
C LEU A 24 -3.20 -21.03 -1.23
N GLN A 25 -2.08 -20.69 -0.58
CA GLN A 25 -1.91 -20.82 0.88
C GLN A 25 -2.74 -19.79 1.66
N HIS A 26 -3.02 -18.63 1.06
CA HIS A 26 -3.77 -17.54 1.68
C HIS A 26 -5.25 -17.48 1.27
N ARG A 27 -5.70 -18.40 0.42
CA ARG A 27 -7.10 -18.46 0.00
C ARG A 27 -7.96 -19.02 1.14
N PRO A 28 -8.95 -18.28 1.65
CA PRO A 28 -9.86 -18.83 2.64
C PRO A 28 -10.70 -19.96 2.02
N PRO A 29 -11.00 -21.03 2.78
CA PRO A 29 -12.01 -22.01 2.43
C PRO A 29 -13.36 -21.39 2.03
N ASN A 30 -14.11 -22.04 1.14
CA ASN A 30 -15.37 -21.51 0.61
C ASN A 30 -16.47 -21.33 1.68
N ASP A 31 -16.37 -22.07 2.78
CA ASP A 31 -17.25 -22.03 3.95
C ASP A 31 -16.90 -20.91 4.94
N GLN A 32 -15.77 -20.22 4.76
CA GLN A 32 -15.40 -19.08 5.58
C GLN A 32 -16.02 -17.77 5.07
N PRO A 33 -16.28 -16.82 5.99
CA PRO A 33 -16.75 -15.49 5.60
C PRO A 33 -15.72 -14.81 4.69
N LYS A 34 -16.22 -13.99 3.78
CA LYS A 34 -15.37 -13.17 2.90
C LYS A 34 -14.44 -12.30 3.75
N PRO A 35 -13.17 -12.11 3.32
CA PRO A 35 -12.23 -11.27 4.04
C PRO A 35 -12.79 -9.85 4.18
N GLN A 36 -12.68 -9.30 5.38
CA GLN A 36 -13.11 -7.94 5.67
C GLN A 36 -11.94 -6.97 5.54
N LEU A 37 -12.22 -5.78 5.01
CA LEU A 37 -11.25 -4.69 4.95
C LEU A 37 -10.91 -4.22 6.37
N GLN A 38 -9.64 -4.33 6.77
CA GLN A 38 -9.15 -3.92 8.09
C GLN A 38 -8.94 -2.40 8.16
N ARG A 39 -10.05 -1.64 8.11
CA ARG A 39 -10.03 -0.17 8.02
C ARG A 39 -9.18 0.47 9.11
N SER A 40 -9.31 0.00 10.34
CA SER A 40 -8.59 0.52 11.51
C SER A 40 -7.08 0.41 11.34
N ASP A 41 -6.59 -0.73 10.86
CA ASP A 41 -5.16 -0.97 10.65
C ASP A 41 -4.60 -0.10 9.52
N HIS A 42 -5.36 0.02 8.43
CA HIS A 42 -5.00 0.92 7.33
C HIS A 42 -4.95 2.38 7.79
N LEU A 43 -5.94 2.84 8.57
CA LEU A 43 -5.94 4.20 9.12
C LEU A 43 -4.75 4.43 10.06
N ASN A 44 -4.45 3.47 10.94
CA ASN A 44 -3.31 3.56 11.84
C ASN A 44 -1.99 3.68 11.07
N TYR A 45 -1.81 2.89 10.01
CA TYR A 45 -0.65 2.98 9.12
C TYR A 45 -0.53 4.36 8.46
N LEU A 46 -1.61 4.84 7.84
CA LEU A 46 -1.64 6.14 7.15
C LEU A 46 -1.42 7.31 8.12
N SER A 47 -2.00 7.24 9.32
CA SER A 47 -1.82 8.26 10.35
C SER A 47 -0.39 8.33 10.85
N ARG A 48 0.32 7.20 10.95
CA ARG A 48 1.76 7.19 11.29
C ARG A 48 2.58 7.91 10.23
N ASN A 49 2.35 7.65 8.94
CA ASN A 49 3.04 8.33 7.85
C ASN A 49 2.86 9.85 7.91
N LEU A 50 1.65 10.33 8.23
CA LEU A 50 1.42 11.76 8.36
C LEU A 50 2.05 12.33 9.63
N ARG A 51 2.00 11.65 10.78
CA ARG A 51 2.48 12.20 12.06
C ARG A 51 3.99 12.11 12.24
N GLN A 52 4.56 10.96 11.90
CA GLN A 52 5.97 10.63 12.16
C GLN A 52 6.85 10.83 10.92
N GLY A 53 6.24 11.11 9.76
CA GLY A 53 6.94 11.14 8.49
C GLY A 53 7.12 9.75 7.88
N PHE A 54 7.74 9.69 6.70
CA PHE A 54 8.05 8.43 6.04
C PHE A 54 9.37 7.86 6.58
N SER A 55 9.42 6.55 6.80
CA SER A 55 10.62 5.84 7.24
C SER A 55 11.76 5.95 6.21
N GLU A 56 13.00 5.77 6.64
CA GLU A 56 14.21 5.72 5.78
C GLU A 56 14.11 4.69 4.64
N HIS A 57 13.26 3.67 4.78
CA HIS A 57 12.95 2.74 3.69
C HIS A 57 12.35 3.43 2.44
N PHE A 58 11.85 4.65 2.57
CA PHE A 58 11.31 5.48 1.48
C PHE A 58 12.36 6.37 0.82
N ILE A 59 13.65 6.27 1.18
CA ILE A 59 14.71 7.12 0.59
C ILE A 59 14.81 6.98 -0.94
N GLY A 60 14.51 5.79 -1.49
CA GLY A 60 14.44 5.58 -2.94
C GLY A 60 13.29 6.34 -3.62
N LEU A 61 12.36 6.91 -2.85
CA LEU A 61 11.21 7.68 -3.31
C LEU A 61 11.31 9.16 -2.90
N ASP A 62 12.49 9.64 -2.53
CA ASP A 62 12.68 11.04 -2.12
C ASP A 62 12.33 12.05 -3.23
N CYS A 63 12.62 11.71 -4.49
CA CYS A 63 12.17 12.49 -5.66
C CYS A 63 10.65 12.40 -5.92
N SER A 64 9.93 11.57 -5.17
CA SER A 64 8.49 11.32 -5.29
C SER A 64 7.71 11.58 -3.99
N GLN A 65 8.26 12.39 -3.08
CA GLN A 65 7.57 12.80 -1.85
C GLN A 65 6.15 13.34 -2.08
N PRO A 66 5.86 14.17 -3.11
CA PRO A 66 4.49 14.61 -3.39
C PRO A 66 3.53 13.46 -3.68
N TRP A 67 4.01 12.39 -4.34
CA TRP A 67 3.21 11.20 -4.62
C TRP A 67 2.89 10.41 -3.34
N LEU A 68 3.87 10.26 -2.45
CA LEU A 68 3.68 9.59 -1.15
C LEU A 68 2.61 10.30 -0.30
N VAL A 69 2.66 11.63 -0.28
CA VAL A 69 1.63 12.45 0.37
C VAL A 69 0.28 12.25 -0.31
N TYR A 70 0.20 12.38 -1.64
CA TYR A 70 -1.04 12.19 -2.39
C TYR A 70 -1.67 10.81 -2.12
N TRP A 71 -0.92 9.72 -2.23
CA TRP A 71 -1.42 8.36 -2.00
C TRP A 71 -1.93 8.18 -0.56
N THR A 72 -1.28 8.82 0.41
CA THR A 72 -1.72 8.79 1.81
C THR A 72 -3.06 9.50 1.98
N LEU A 73 -3.20 10.72 1.45
CA LEU A 73 -4.43 11.51 1.54
C LEU A 73 -5.59 10.89 0.75
N HIS A 74 -5.29 10.38 -0.44
CA HIS A 74 -6.28 9.71 -1.27
C HIS A 74 -6.82 8.44 -0.59
N SER A 75 -5.94 7.68 0.08
CA SER A 75 -6.34 6.50 0.85
C SER A 75 -7.27 6.85 2.03
N PHE A 76 -7.02 7.96 2.74
CA PHE A 76 -7.97 8.47 3.75
C PHE A 76 -9.35 8.80 3.15
N SER A 77 -9.37 9.41 1.95
CA SER A 77 -10.61 9.72 1.24
C SER A 77 -11.39 8.44 0.86
N LEU A 78 -10.71 7.42 0.32
CA LEU A 78 -11.32 6.12 0.02
C LEU A 78 -11.83 5.40 1.28
N LEU A 79 -11.17 5.61 2.42
CA LEU A 79 -11.61 5.12 3.73
C LEU A 79 -12.68 6.03 4.39
N GLY A 80 -13.16 7.07 3.70
CA GLY A 80 -14.22 7.95 4.18
C GLY A 80 -13.87 8.74 5.44
N VAL A 81 -12.58 8.92 5.73
CA VAL A 81 -12.10 9.64 6.91
C VAL A 81 -11.70 11.05 6.52
N ALA A 82 -12.32 12.04 7.17
CA ALA A 82 -11.92 13.42 7.04
C ALA A 82 -10.63 13.68 7.82
N LEU A 83 -9.68 14.36 7.18
CA LEU A 83 -8.49 14.85 7.86
C LEU A 83 -8.86 16.03 8.77
N ASP A 84 -8.25 16.07 9.94
CA ASP A 84 -8.38 17.19 10.85
C ASP A 84 -7.78 18.48 10.24
N PRO A 85 -8.29 19.67 10.63
CA PRO A 85 -7.82 20.94 10.08
C PRO A 85 -6.32 21.20 10.26
N GLU A 86 -5.73 20.72 11.35
CA GLU A 86 -4.31 20.89 11.68
C GLU A 86 -3.41 20.11 10.71
N THR A 87 -3.77 18.86 10.44
CA THR A 87 -3.12 18.02 9.43
C THR A 87 -3.25 18.63 8.04
N LYS A 88 -4.43 19.14 7.68
CA LYS A 88 -4.63 19.85 6.40
C LYS A 88 -3.75 21.10 6.30
N GLN A 89 -3.56 21.81 7.40
CA GLN A 89 -2.73 23.01 7.43
C GLN A 89 -1.25 22.66 7.25
N ARG A 90 -0.73 21.65 7.97
CA ARG A 90 0.66 21.20 7.84
C ARG A 90 1.02 20.75 6.42
N LEU A 91 0.07 20.11 5.72
CA LEU A 91 0.26 19.69 4.33
C LEU A 91 0.33 20.86 3.33
N LYS A 92 -0.28 22.01 3.65
CA LYS A 92 -0.19 23.23 2.84
C LYS A 92 1.13 23.97 3.02
N PHE A 93 1.80 23.78 4.16
CA PHE A 93 2.99 24.53 4.57
C PHE A 93 4.27 23.72 4.60
N SER A 94 4.26 22.44 4.22
CA SER A 94 5.51 21.68 4.09
C SER A 94 6.36 22.32 2.99
N PRO A 95 7.51 22.94 3.30
CA PRO A 95 8.40 23.43 2.27
C PRO A 95 8.89 22.21 1.53
N ILE A 96 8.56 22.13 0.26
CA ILE A 96 9.32 21.32 -0.67
C ILE A 96 10.71 22.00 -0.68
N VAL A 97 11.75 21.26 -0.33
CA VAL A 97 13.20 21.59 -0.36
C VAL A 97 13.89 21.87 0.98
N GLY A 98 14.77 20.92 1.36
CA GLY A 98 16.20 21.20 1.60
C GLY A 98 16.66 21.39 3.04
N SER A 99 17.39 20.41 3.59
CA SER A 99 18.34 20.62 4.69
C SER A 99 19.35 19.47 4.77
N GLY A 100 20.62 19.78 4.49
CA GLY A 100 21.80 19.03 4.95
C GLY A 100 22.32 17.95 4.04
#